data_AF-A0A800J7V1-F1
#
_entry.id   AF-A0A800J7V1-F1
#
_cell.length_a   1.000
_cell.length_b   1.000
_cell.length_c   1.000
_cell.angle_alpha   90.00
_cell.angle_beta   90.00
_cell.angle_gamma   90.00
#
_symmetry.space_group_name_H-M   'P 1'
#
loop_
_entity.id
_entity.type
_entity.pdbx_description
1 polymer ?
#
loop_
_entity_poly.entity_id
_entity_poly.type
_entity_poly.pdbx_seq_one_letter_code
_entity_poly.pdbx_strand_id
1 'polypeptide(L)'
;MKKIFRFIILSFFFLIMGSYAVFAGTIEEEFKIEGLISPASPKALKSALEKELEVKVIDLNLKNTKTGWPVLTVQFDSGAVSREKIENVIGEIEDPAGHKYKVHHGPLLANAPILDEEEEAIAILGDTAEVFPNMKNPITDKAASASRGGKLFVNNCAKCHGL
;
A
#
# COMPACT_ATOMS: atom_id res chain seq x y z
N MET A 1 14.17 -45.83 43.85
CA MET A 1 13.04 -45.04 43.29
C MET A 1 13.44 -43.66 42.76
N LYS A 2 14.29 -42.87 43.46
CA LYS A 2 14.72 -41.52 43.00
C LYS A 2 15.51 -41.45 41.68
N LYS A 3 16.28 -42.49 41.32
CA LYS A 3 17.12 -42.49 40.09
C LYS A 3 16.34 -42.84 38.81
N ILE A 4 15.29 -43.68 38.93
CA ILE A 4 14.46 -44.12 37.79
C ILE A 4 13.51 -42.98 37.36
N PHE A 5 12.96 -42.24 38.32
CA PHE A 5 12.14 -41.05 38.04
C PHE A 5 12.91 -39.94 37.30
N ARG A 6 14.23 -39.83 37.54
CA ARG A 6 15.07 -38.79 36.93
C ARG A 6 15.32 -39.04 35.44
N PHE A 7 15.35 -40.30 35.00
CA PHE A 7 15.47 -40.65 33.58
C PHE A 7 14.16 -40.45 32.82
N ILE A 8 13.01 -40.68 33.45
CA ILE A 8 11.69 -40.50 32.83
C ILE A 8 11.39 -39.01 32.59
N ILE A 9 11.78 -38.13 33.52
CA ILE A 9 11.60 -36.68 33.37
C ILE A 9 12.53 -36.10 32.29
N LEU A 10 13.76 -36.64 32.15
CA LEU A 10 14.71 -36.19 31.13
C LEU A 10 14.28 -36.63 29.71
N SER A 11 13.66 -37.81 29.60
CA SER A 11 13.07 -38.31 28.34
C SER A 11 11.85 -37.49 27.90
N PHE A 12 11.06 -36.97 28.85
CA PHE A 12 9.89 -36.15 28.54
C PHE A 12 10.28 -34.76 27.99
N PHE A 13 11.41 -34.21 28.43
CA PHE A 13 11.91 -32.91 27.94
C PHE A 13 12.41 -32.97 26.49
N PHE A 14 12.93 -34.12 26.04
CA PHE A 14 13.37 -34.30 24.65
C PHE A 14 12.21 -34.45 23.66
N LEU A 15 11.00 -34.80 24.12
CA LEU A 15 9.82 -34.98 23.27
C LEU A 15 9.10 -33.66 22.94
N ILE A 16 9.32 -32.60 23.73
CA ILE A 16 8.66 -31.29 23.55
C ILE A 16 9.46 -30.38 22.59
N MET A 17 10.76 -30.64 22.36
CA MET A 17 11.58 -29.86 21.42
C MET A 17 11.51 -30.36 19.96
N GLY A 18 10.89 -31.51 19.70
CA GLY A 18 10.91 -32.17 18.39
C GLY A 18 9.75 -31.87 17.44
N SER A 19 8.85 -30.93 17.76
CA SER A 19 7.61 -30.74 17.00
C SER A 19 7.26 -29.28 16.71
N TYR A 20 8.26 -28.47 16.32
CA TYR A 20 7.96 -27.39 15.38
C TYR A 20 7.98 -27.99 13.98
N ALA A 21 6.89 -28.64 13.60
CA ALA A 21 6.67 -28.97 12.20
C ALA A 21 6.48 -27.64 11.46
N VAL A 22 7.56 -27.10 10.90
CA VAL A 22 7.49 -26.03 9.91
C VAL A 22 6.79 -26.66 8.72
N PHE A 23 5.52 -26.31 8.53
CA PHE A 23 4.70 -26.84 7.46
C PHE A 23 5.23 -26.22 6.15
N ALA A 24 6.20 -26.90 5.52
CA ALA A 24 6.69 -26.57 4.20
C ALA A 24 5.56 -26.88 3.20
N GLY A 25 4.78 -25.84 2.89
CA GLY A 25 3.73 -25.86 1.90
C GLY A 25 3.96 -24.76 0.88
N THR A 26 3.40 -24.95 -0.31
CA THR A 26 3.27 -23.89 -1.29
C THR A 26 2.37 -22.81 -0.70
N ILE A 27 2.91 -21.61 -0.53
CA ILE A 27 2.19 -20.45 -0.01
C ILE A 27 2.13 -19.35 -1.08
N GLU A 28 1.20 -18.43 -0.90
CA GLU A 28 1.09 -17.21 -1.69
C GLU A 28 1.35 -16.02 -0.78
N GLU A 29 2.28 -15.14 -1.18
CA GLU A 29 2.53 -13.90 -0.46
C GLU A 29 2.47 -12.68 -1.37
N GLU A 30 2.07 -11.57 -0.78
CA GLU A 30 2.01 -10.26 -1.43
C GLU A 30 3.23 -9.41 -1.04
N PHE A 31 3.82 -8.80 -2.06
CA PHE A 31 4.93 -7.86 -1.97
C PHE A 31 4.50 -6.53 -2.58
N LYS A 32 4.62 -5.45 -1.81
CA LYS A 32 4.38 -4.09 -2.30
C LYS A 32 5.65 -3.62 -3.01
N ILE A 33 5.57 -3.26 -4.28
CA ILE A 33 6.74 -2.99 -5.12
C ILE A 33 6.90 -1.49 -5.38
N GLU A 34 8.10 -0.98 -5.13
CA GLU A 34 8.58 0.33 -5.55
C GLU A 34 9.50 0.19 -6.79
N GLY A 35 9.70 1.29 -7.52
CA GLY A 35 10.66 1.33 -8.65
C GLY A 35 10.11 0.84 -9.99
N LEU A 36 8.79 0.64 -10.12
CA LEU A 36 8.14 0.35 -11.40
C LEU A 36 7.96 1.63 -12.24
N ILE A 37 9.08 2.19 -12.72
CA ILE A 37 9.12 3.50 -13.39
C ILE A 37 8.83 3.37 -14.90
N SER A 38 9.37 2.33 -15.54
CA SER A 38 9.28 2.17 -17.00
C SER A 38 8.13 1.24 -17.42
N PRO A 39 7.54 1.41 -18.62
CA PRO A 39 6.51 0.48 -19.13
C PRO A 39 6.98 -0.97 -19.27
N ALA A 40 8.29 -1.18 -19.44
CA ALA A 40 8.91 -2.51 -19.57
C ALA A 40 9.21 -3.17 -18.21
N SER A 41 9.29 -2.37 -17.15
CA SER A 41 9.68 -2.80 -15.81
C SER A 41 8.82 -3.95 -15.24
N PRO A 42 7.47 -3.90 -15.30
CA PRO A 42 6.63 -4.99 -14.78
C PRO A 42 6.98 -6.35 -15.39
N LYS A 43 7.28 -6.39 -16.70
CA LYS A 43 7.64 -7.62 -17.39
C LYS A 43 9.03 -8.11 -16.99
N ALA A 44 9.99 -7.17 -16.87
CA ALA A 44 11.36 -7.50 -16.47
C ALA A 44 11.39 -8.10 -15.06
N LEU A 45 10.69 -7.49 -14.10
CA LEU A 45 10.60 -8.00 -12.73
C LEU A 45 10.02 -9.42 -12.68
N LYS A 46 8.90 -9.67 -13.38
CA LYS A 46 8.28 -11.01 -13.42
C LYS A 46 9.26 -12.05 -13.96
N SER A 47 9.83 -11.79 -15.14
CA SER A 47 10.70 -12.75 -15.82
C SER A 47 12.00 -13.03 -15.07
N ALA A 48 12.60 -12.02 -14.41
CA ALA A 48 13.81 -12.23 -13.63
C ALA A 48 13.51 -13.03 -12.35
N LEU A 49 12.43 -12.72 -11.65
CA LEU A 49 12.07 -13.40 -10.40
C LEU A 49 11.74 -14.88 -10.60
N GLU A 50 10.95 -15.21 -11.64
CA GLU A 50 10.63 -16.60 -11.99
C GLU A 50 11.87 -17.40 -12.41
N LYS A 51 12.83 -16.73 -13.08
CA LYS A 51 14.07 -17.35 -13.54
C LYS A 51 15.06 -17.62 -12.40
N GLU A 52 15.19 -16.69 -11.46
CA GLU A 52 16.21 -16.78 -10.41
C GLU A 52 15.79 -17.65 -9.22
N LEU A 53 14.50 -17.66 -8.89
CA LEU A 53 14.01 -18.34 -7.69
C LEU A 53 13.11 -19.54 -7.97
N GLU A 54 12.85 -19.85 -9.25
CA GLU A 54 11.90 -20.89 -9.68
C GLU A 54 10.51 -20.74 -9.01
N VAL A 55 10.16 -19.50 -8.66
CA VAL A 55 8.85 -19.13 -8.10
C VAL A 55 7.86 -18.86 -9.21
N LYS A 56 6.57 -18.88 -8.88
CA LYS A 56 5.51 -18.55 -9.83
C LYS A 56 4.90 -17.19 -9.49
N VAL A 57 4.94 -16.24 -10.41
CA VAL A 57 4.23 -14.97 -10.23
C VAL A 57 2.76 -15.17 -10.62
N ILE A 58 1.86 -14.98 -9.66
CA ILE A 58 0.41 -15.13 -9.88
C ILE A 58 -0.16 -13.86 -10.51
N ASP A 59 0.16 -12.70 -9.93
CA ASP A 59 -0.34 -11.42 -10.39
C ASP A 59 0.64 -10.28 -10.08
N LEU A 60 0.54 -9.20 -10.85
CA LEU A 60 1.13 -7.90 -10.53
C LEU A 60 0.09 -6.82 -10.81
N ASN A 61 -0.64 -6.42 -9.77
CA ASN A 61 -1.67 -5.39 -9.85
C ASN A 61 -1.03 -4.01 -9.68
N LEU A 62 -1.10 -3.18 -10.73
CA LEU A 62 -0.42 -1.88 -10.79
C LEU A 62 -1.27 -0.70 -10.30
N LYS A 63 -2.60 -0.81 -10.24
CA LYS A 63 -3.49 0.36 -10.10
C LYS A 63 -4.56 0.23 -9.03
N ASN A 64 -5.22 -0.93 -8.94
CA ASN A 64 -6.40 -1.12 -8.09
C ASN A 64 -6.04 -1.94 -6.85
N THR A 65 -5.09 -1.45 -6.07
CA THR A 65 -4.64 -2.11 -4.85
C THR A 65 -5.19 -1.36 -3.62
N LYS A 66 -5.55 -2.09 -2.57
CA LYS A 66 -5.99 -1.49 -1.29
C LYS A 66 -4.86 -0.69 -0.62
N THR A 67 -3.62 -0.92 -1.07
CA THR A 67 -2.40 -0.33 -0.53
C THR A 67 -2.00 0.95 -1.25
N GLY A 68 -2.56 1.28 -2.42
CA GLY A 68 -2.05 2.37 -3.26
C GLY A 68 -0.66 2.10 -3.88
N TRP A 69 0.01 1.02 -3.48
CA TRP A 69 1.25 0.53 -4.07
C TRP A 69 0.95 -0.57 -5.09
N PRO A 70 1.74 -0.72 -6.16
CA PRO A 70 1.71 -1.93 -6.96
C PRO A 70 1.95 -3.17 -6.09
N VAL A 71 1.12 -4.21 -6.25
CA VAL A 71 1.20 -5.44 -5.46
C VAL A 71 1.55 -6.61 -6.36
N LEU A 72 2.66 -7.27 -6.05
CA LEU A 72 3.13 -8.51 -6.66
C LEU A 72 2.71 -9.69 -5.78
N THR A 73 1.98 -10.65 -6.35
CA THR A 73 1.61 -11.89 -5.67
C THR A 73 2.48 -13.03 -6.19
N VAL A 74 3.24 -13.66 -5.30
CA VAL A 74 4.17 -14.74 -5.64
C VAL A 74 3.75 -16.00 -4.91
N GLN A 75 3.68 -17.10 -5.66
CA GLN A 75 3.50 -18.44 -5.14
C GLN A 75 4.85 -19.16 -5.09
N PHE A 76 5.22 -19.66 -3.92
CA PHE A 76 6.50 -20.34 -3.70
C PHE A 76 6.42 -21.40 -2.61
N ASP A 77 7.37 -22.35 -2.63
CA ASP A 77 7.54 -23.32 -1.57
C ASP A 77 8.33 -22.69 -0.40
N SER A 78 7.65 -22.52 0.73
CA SER A 78 8.21 -21.97 1.97
C SER A 78 9.35 -22.81 2.56
N GLY A 79 9.48 -24.08 2.16
CA GLY A 79 10.62 -24.93 2.51
C GLY A 79 11.86 -24.70 1.66
N ALA A 80 11.71 -24.14 0.46
CA ALA A 80 12.79 -23.93 -0.50
C ALA A 80 13.24 -22.46 -0.61
N VAL A 81 12.30 -21.52 -0.48
CA VAL A 81 12.53 -20.09 -0.64
C VAL A 81 11.88 -19.36 0.53
N SER A 82 12.63 -18.47 1.18
CA SER A 82 12.10 -17.60 2.22
C SER A 82 11.63 -16.27 1.63
N ARG A 83 10.75 -15.58 2.36
CA ARG A 83 10.29 -14.24 2.02
C ARG A 83 11.46 -13.27 1.83
N GLU A 84 12.41 -13.28 2.76
CA GLU A 84 13.58 -12.39 2.74
C GLU A 84 14.45 -12.64 1.51
N LYS A 85 14.55 -13.89 1.06
CA LYS A 85 15.27 -14.24 -0.17
C LYS A 85 14.61 -13.64 -1.40
N ILE A 86 13.27 -13.66 -1.47
CA ILE A 86 12.50 -13.02 -2.54
C ILE A 86 12.72 -11.51 -2.51
N GLU A 87 12.62 -10.88 -1.34
CA GLU A 87 12.82 -9.44 -1.19
C GLU A 87 14.23 -8.99 -1.60
N ASN A 88 15.26 -9.76 -1.24
CA ASN A 88 16.64 -9.49 -1.64
C ASN A 88 16.81 -9.58 -3.16
N VAL A 89 16.31 -10.63 -3.80
CA VAL A 89 16.38 -10.79 -5.26
C VAL A 89 15.64 -9.64 -5.96
N ILE A 90 14.46 -9.24 -5.48
CA ILE A 90 13.75 -8.07 -6.02
C ILE A 90 14.67 -6.83 -6.00
N GLY A 91 15.43 -6.61 -4.93
CA GLY A 91 16.38 -5.50 -4.82
C GLY A 91 17.61 -5.58 -5.72
N GLU A 92 17.95 -6.76 -6.22
CA GLU A 92 19.09 -6.99 -7.12
C GLU A 92 18.71 -6.87 -8.60
N ILE A 93 17.45 -7.10 -8.95
CA ILE A 93 16.97 -7.00 -10.33
C ILE A 93 16.96 -5.53 -10.78
N GLU A 94 17.54 -5.28 -11.95
CA GLU A 94 17.50 -4.00 -12.65
C GLU A 94 16.48 -4.05 -13.80
N ASP A 95 15.73 -2.96 -13.97
CA ASP A 95 14.88 -2.76 -15.13
C ASP A 95 15.73 -2.43 -16.38
N PRO A 96 15.15 -2.50 -17.61
CA PRO A 96 15.89 -2.19 -18.83
C PRO A 96 16.44 -0.75 -18.92
N ALA A 97 16.00 0.15 -18.04
CA ALA A 97 16.48 1.52 -17.93
C ALA A 97 17.52 1.70 -16.79
N GLY A 98 17.90 0.62 -16.10
CA GLY A 98 18.90 0.61 -15.04
C GLY A 98 18.37 0.96 -13.65
N HIS A 99 17.06 0.97 -13.44
CA HIS A 99 16.43 1.23 -12.14
C HIS A 99 16.26 -0.07 -11.35
N LYS A 100 16.50 -0.02 -10.05
CA LYS A 100 16.29 -1.16 -9.14
C LYS A 100 14.91 -1.14 -8.50
N TYR A 101 14.41 -2.32 -8.18
CA TYR A 101 13.17 -2.47 -7.42
C TYR A 101 13.43 -2.49 -5.92
N LYS A 102 12.36 -2.30 -5.15
CA LYS A 102 12.40 -2.45 -3.70
C LYS A 102 11.05 -2.90 -3.19
N VAL A 103 11.06 -3.68 -2.11
CA VAL A 103 9.84 -4.03 -1.38
C VAL A 103 9.52 -2.95 -0.34
N HIS A 104 8.29 -2.42 -0.40
CA HIS A 104 7.81 -1.42 0.53
C HIS A 104 7.33 -2.06 1.84
N HIS A 105 7.95 -1.69 2.96
CA HIS A 105 7.56 -2.13 4.30
C HIS A 105 6.74 -1.09 5.08
N GLY A 106 6.57 0.11 4.53
CA GLY A 106 5.93 1.22 5.21
C GLY A 106 4.40 1.11 5.32
N PRO A 107 3.80 1.88 6.25
CA PRO A 107 2.36 2.13 6.25
C PRO A 107 1.97 2.95 5.02
N LEU A 108 0.68 2.91 4.65
CA LEU A 108 0.17 3.73 3.55
C LEU A 108 0.23 5.20 3.95
N LEU A 109 1.06 5.97 3.26
CA LEU A 109 1.07 7.43 3.39
C LEU A 109 0.05 8.01 2.41
N ALA A 110 -1.24 7.82 2.71
CA ALA A 110 -2.34 8.35 1.88
C ALA A 110 -2.34 9.89 1.78
N ASN A 111 -1.66 10.57 2.71
CA ASN A 111 -1.58 12.03 2.79
C ASN A 111 -0.12 12.49 2.85
N ALA A 112 0.78 11.86 2.08
CA ALA A 112 2.13 12.40 1.93
C ALA A 112 2.03 13.85 1.42
N PRO A 113 2.71 14.82 2.06
CA PRO A 113 2.76 16.18 1.54
C PRO A 113 3.40 16.13 0.14
N ILE A 114 2.75 16.79 -0.82
CA ILE A 114 3.29 16.94 -2.17
C ILE A 114 4.59 17.73 -2.07
N LEU A 115 5.65 17.24 -2.69
CA LEU A 115 6.92 17.95 -2.75
C LEU A 115 6.85 19.09 -3.78
N ASP A 116 7.66 20.12 -3.61
CA ASP A 116 7.69 21.27 -4.52
C ASP A 116 7.92 20.82 -5.98
N GLU A 117 8.77 19.80 -6.20
CA GLU A 117 9.02 19.23 -7.53
C GLU A 117 7.80 18.50 -8.11
N GLU A 118 7.00 17.87 -7.26
CA GLU A 118 5.76 17.20 -7.66
C GLU A 118 4.67 18.24 -7.98
N GLU A 119 4.61 19.35 -7.25
CA GLU A 119 3.72 20.48 -7.58
C GLU A 119 4.07 21.10 -8.94
N GLU A 120 5.36 21.30 -9.22
CA GLU A 120 5.83 21.77 -10.53
C GLU A 120 5.47 20.80 -11.65
N ALA A 121 5.65 19.49 -11.42
CA ALA A 121 5.29 18.47 -12.40
C ALA A 121 3.77 18.43 -12.65
N ILE A 122 2.94 18.55 -11.61
CA ILE A 122 1.48 18.65 -11.74
C ILE A 122 1.08 19.91 -12.51
N ALA A 123 1.77 21.03 -12.31
CA ALA A 123 1.48 22.27 -13.05
C ALA A 123 1.77 22.15 -14.56
N ILE A 124 2.76 21.34 -14.94
CA ILE A 124 3.17 21.15 -16.34
C ILE A 124 2.39 20.01 -17.03
N LEU A 125 2.17 18.91 -16.30
CA LEU A 125 1.71 17.63 -16.85
C LEU A 125 0.37 17.16 -16.30
N GLY A 126 -0.11 17.77 -15.21
CA GLY A 126 -1.39 17.43 -14.61
C GLY A 126 -2.55 17.78 -15.53
N ASP A 127 -3.69 17.15 -15.29
CA ASP A 127 -4.91 17.48 -16.01
C ASP A 127 -5.19 18.98 -15.88
N THR A 128 -5.39 19.64 -17.02
CA THR A 128 -5.77 21.06 -17.04
C THR A 128 -7.03 21.20 -16.19
N ALA A 129 -6.94 21.89 -15.05
CA ALA A 129 -8.09 22.12 -14.21
C ALA A 129 -9.22 22.69 -15.08
N GLU A 130 -10.39 22.05 -15.08
CA GLU A 130 -11.55 22.59 -15.78
C GLU A 130 -11.73 24.03 -15.29
N VAL A 131 -11.75 24.97 -16.24
CA VAL A 131 -11.96 26.38 -15.93
C VAL A 131 -13.40 26.52 -15.47
N PHE A 132 -13.65 26.26 -14.18
CA PHE A 132 -14.91 26.59 -13.56
C PHE A 132 -15.05 28.11 -13.65
N PRO A 133 -16.15 28.63 -14.23
CA PRO A 133 -16.37 30.05 -14.24
C PRO A 133 -16.35 30.53 -12.79
N ASN A 134 -15.50 31.53 -12.50
CA ASN A 134 -15.48 32.18 -11.20
C ASN A 134 -16.83 32.89 -11.01
N MET A 135 -17.79 32.18 -10.41
CA MET A 135 -19.10 32.70 -10.08
C MET A 135 -18.94 33.70 -8.94
N LYS A 136 -18.72 34.96 -9.29
CA LYS A 136 -18.82 36.05 -8.33
C LYS A 136 -20.25 36.07 -7.79
N ASN A 137 -20.41 36.16 -6.47
CA ASN A 137 -21.72 36.31 -5.86
C ASN A 137 -22.43 37.52 -6.52
N PRO A 138 -23.57 37.32 -7.22
CA PRO A 138 -24.25 38.40 -7.93
C PRO A 138 -24.86 39.43 -6.97
N ILE A 139 -24.91 39.11 -5.66
CA ILE A 139 -25.39 40.00 -4.62
C ILE A 139 -24.28 41.00 -4.26
N THR A 140 -24.37 42.19 -4.85
CA THR A 140 -23.47 43.31 -4.57
C THR A 140 -23.74 43.98 -3.23
N ASP A 141 -24.99 43.96 -2.76
CA ASP A 141 -25.39 44.56 -1.48
C ASP A 141 -25.55 43.49 -0.38
N LYS A 142 -24.45 43.27 0.34
CA LYS A 142 -24.37 42.32 1.46
C LYS A 142 -25.29 42.72 2.61
N ALA A 143 -25.49 44.02 2.86
CA ALA A 143 -26.27 44.51 3.99
C ALA A 143 -27.78 44.35 3.75
N ALA A 144 -28.27 44.72 2.57
CA ALA A 144 -29.67 44.49 2.22
C ALA A 144 -30.00 43.00 2.14
N SER A 145 -29.08 42.18 1.66
CA SER A 145 -29.26 40.72 1.62
C SER A 145 -29.34 40.11 3.02
N ALA A 146 -28.42 40.49 3.92
CA ALA A 146 -28.45 40.05 5.31
C ALA A 146 -29.73 40.52 6.03
N SER A 147 -30.19 41.74 5.77
CA SER A 147 -31.45 42.26 6.35
C SER A 147 -32.68 41.46 5.89
N ARG A 148 -32.77 41.12 4.59
CA ARG A 148 -33.84 40.26 4.07
C ARG A 148 -33.76 38.84 4.65
N GLY A 149 -32.57 38.25 4.68
CA GLY A 149 -32.35 36.93 5.28
C GLY A 149 -32.74 36.89 6.76
N GLY A 150 -32.36 37.93 7.52
CA GLY A 150 -32.74 38.10 8.92
C GLY A 150 -34.26 38.15 9.10
N LYS A 151 -34.99 38.92 8.28
CA LYS A 151 -36.46 38.94 8.32
C LYS A 151 -37.07 37.57 8.04
N LEU A 152 -36.54 36.83 7.06
CA LEU A 152 -37.01 35.47 6.76
C LEU A 152 -36.74 34.51 7.91
N PHE A 153 -35.56 34.60 8.54
CA PHE A 153 -35.20 33.78 9.70
C PHE A 153 -36.13 34.05 10.88
N VAL A 154 -36.36 35.33 11.23
CA VAL A 154 -37.28 35.71 12.30
C VAL A 154 -38.69 35.19 12.04
N ASN A 155 -39.17 35.29 10.80
CA ASN A 155 -40.54 34.90 10.45
C ASN A 155 -40.76 33.39 10.41
N ASN A 156 -39.76 32.60 10.01
CA ASN A 156 -39.95 31.17 9.70
C ASN A 156 -39.15 30.21 10.57
N CYS A 157 -38.04 30.65 11.17
CA CYS A 157 -37.05 29.76 11.81
C CYS A 157 -36.90 30.03 13.31
N ALA A 158 -37.01 31.29 13.74
CA ALA A 158 -36.72 31.69 15.12
C ALA A 158 -37.63 31.02 16.17
N LYS A 159 -38.85 30.60 15.78
CA LYS A 159 -39.75 29.86 16.68
C LYS A 159 -39.18 28.52 17.13
N CYS A 160 -38.34 27.87 16.31
CA CYS A 160 -37.75 26.57 16.61
C CYS A 160 -36.27 26.68 17.00
N HIS A 161 -35.55 27.69 16.49
CA HIS A 161 -34.11 27.82 16.66
C HIS A 161 -33.67 28.93 17.62
N GLY A 162 -34.62 29.70 18.17
CA GLY A 162 -34.31 30.89 18.96
C GLY A 162 -33.90 32.08 18.09
N LEU A 163 -33.72 33.22 18.75
CA LEU A 163 -33.15 34.44 18.15
C LEU A 163 -31.66 34.55 18.47
#